data_AF-A0A2J7VBD1-F1
#
_entry.id   AF-A0A2J7VBD1-F1
#
_cell.length_a   1.000
_cell.length_b   1.000
_cell.length_c   1.000
_cell.angle_alpha   90.00
_cell.angle_beta   90.00
_cell.angle_gamma   90.00
#
_symmetry.space_group_name_H-M   'P 1'
#
loop_
_entity.id
_entity.type
_entity.pdbx_description
1 polymer ?
#
loop_
_entity_poly.entity_id
_entity_poly.type
_entity_poly.pdbx_seq_one_letter_code
_entity_poly.pdbx_strand_id
1 'polypeptide(L)'
;MGLTTHMLLEREAHDDDVVSYLVVSLDFNPKDEWKPIGRLTIRKREGRFDFEPLNEWAEVGITISQQDNRSLRELADASEPWIRWRYRIRAWAMHLIEQHHFPETYPS
;
A
#
# COMPACT_ATOMS: atom_id res chain seq x y z
N MET A 1 3.83 7.91 21.85
CA MET A 1 4.65 6.94 21.08
C MET A 1 4.01 6.81 19.72
N GLY A 2 4.70 7.22 18.65
CA GLY A 2 4.16 7.06 17.30
C GLY A 2 3.96 5.59 17.00
N LEU A 3 2.74 5.18 16.64
CA LEU A 3 2.47 3.84 16.15
C LEU A 3 3.17 3.70 14.80
N THR A 4 4.35 3.09 14.81
CA THR A 4 5.12 2.77 13.61
C THR A 4 4.36 1.70 12.83
N THR A 5 4.01 2.01 11.59
CA THR A 5 3.47 1.03 10.64
C THR A 5 4.62 0.20 10.09
N HIS A 6 4.70 -1.08 10.41
CA HIS A 6 5.75 -1.98 9.93
C HIS A 6 5.32 -2.60 8.60
N MET A 7 5.58 -1.87 7.52
CA MET A 7 5.13 -2.23 6.18
C MET A 7 6.25 -1.98 5.17
N LEU A 8 6.24 -2.74 4.08
CA LEU A 8 7.08 -2.54 2.90
C LEU A 8 6.35 -3.03 1.65
N LEU A 9 6.90 -2.69 0.49
CA LEU A 9 6.52 -3.19 -0.83
C LEU A 9 7.63 -4.11 -1.33
N GLU A 10 7.28 -5.30 -1.80
CA GLU A 10 8.19 -6.21 -2.50
C GLU A 10 7.74 -6.34 -3.94
N ARG A 11 8.62 -6.05 -4.90
CA ARG A 11 8.27 -6.09 -6.32
C ARG A 11 8.03 -7.55 -6.73
N GLU A 12 6.82 -7.85 -7.16
CA GLU A 12 6.39 -9.17 -7.62
C GLU A 12 6.64 -9.34 -9.12
N ALA A 13 6.32 -8.30 -9.90
CA ALA A 13 6.46 -8.31 -11.36
C ALA A 13 6.82 -6.92 -11.88
N HIS A 14 7.56 -6.88 -12.98
CA HIS A 14 7.98 -5.63 -13.61
C HIS A 14 8.09 -5.82 -15.12
N ASP A 15 7.19 -5.17 -15.85
CA ASP A 15 7.18 -5.07 -17.30
C ASP A 15 7.33 -3.61 -17.72
N ASP A 16 7.42 -3.31 -19.03
CA ASP A 16 7.59 -1.94 -19.52
C ASP A 16 6.48 -1.00 -19.06
N ASP A 17 5.22 -1.47 -19.03
CA ASP A 17 4.04 -0.65 -18.76
C ASP A 17 3.46 -0.79 -17.36
N VAL A 18 3.75 -1.90 -16.67
CA VAL A 18 3.15 -2.26 -15.38
C VAL A 18 4.23 -2.71 -14.41
N VAL A 19 4.08 -2.34 -13.13
CA VAL A 19 4.84 -2.92 -12.03
C VAL A 19 3.87 -3.33 -10.92
N SER A 20 4.08 -4.53 -10.39
CA SER A 20 3.26 -5.08 -9.31
C SER A 20 4.12 -5.26 -8.07
N TYR A 21 3.59 -4.87 -6.93
CA TYR A 21 4.19 -5.04 -5.62
C TYR A 21 3.27 -5.84 -4.72
N LEU A 22 3.83 -6.75 -3.94
CA LEU A 22 3.21 -7.23 -2.71
C LEU A 22 3.37 -6.17 -1.63
N VAL A 23 2.27 -5.77 -1.01
CA VAL A 23 2.28 -4.96 0.19
C VAL A 23 2.39 -5.89 1.37
N VAL A 24 3.50 -5.84 2.10
CA VAL A 24 3.82 -6.77 3.18
C VAL A 24 3.84 -6.00 4.50
N SER A 25 3.24 -6.58 5.54
CA SER A 25 3.17 -5.95 6.86
C SER A 25 3.37 -6.97 7.98
N LEU A 26 4.01 -6.53 9.07
CA LEU A 26 4.10 -7.30 10.32
C LEU A 26 2.86 -7.10 11.20
N ASP A 27 2.20 -5.95 11.07
CA ASP A 27 1.21 -5.49 12.05
C ASP A 27 -0.09 -6.33 12.08
N PHE A 28 -0.27 -7.22 11.11
CA PHE A 28 -1.47 -8.06 10.95
C PHE A 28 -1.22 -9.53 11.22
N ASN A 29 -0.02 -9.90 11.67
CA ASN A 29 0.28 -11.29 11.95
C ASN A 29 0.55 -11.49 13.45
N PRO A 30 -0.26 -12.29 14.17
CA PRO A 30 -0.03 -12.57 15.59
C PRO A 30 1.25 -13.38 15.85
N LYS A 31 1.94 -13.84 14.80
CA LYS A 31 3.21 -14.58 14.87
C LYS A 31 4.45 -13.71 14.61
N ASP A 32 4.29 -12.38 14.46
CA ASP A 32 5.38 -11.45 14.11
C ASP A 32 6.12 -11.81 12.80
N GLU A 33 5.43 -12.41 11.82
CA GLU A 33 6.01 -12.72 10.50
C GLU A 33 5.46 -11.76 9.45
N TRP A 34 6.33 -11.32 8.53
CA TRP A 34 5.96 -10.49 7.39
C TRP A 34 4.98 -11.25 6.49
N LYS A 35 3.78 -10.71 6.29
CA LYS A 35 2.78 -11.32 5.41
C LYS A 35 2.23 -10.32 4.40
N PRO A 36 1.93 -10.77 3.18
CA PRO A 36 1.26 -9.93 2.19
C PRO A 36 -0.15 -9.59 2.70
N ILE A 37 -0.49 -8.31 2.68
CA ILE A 37 -1.82 -7.77 3.02
C ILE A 37 -2.56 -7.26 1.79
N GLY A 38 -1.87 -7.15 0.66
CA GLY A 38 -2.46 -6.72 -0.59
C GLY A 38 -1.44 -6.73 -1.73
N ARG A 39 -1.94 -6.51 -2.93
CA ARG A 39 -1.16 -6.28 -4.15
C ARG A 39 -1.40 -4.87 -4.64
N LEU A 40 -0.32 -4.14 -4.87
CA LEU A 40 -0.32 -2.81 -5.46
C LEU A 40 0.17 -2.92 -6.91
N THR A 41 -0.69 -2.59 -7.87
CA THR A 41 -0.37 -2.60 -9.29
C THR A 41 -0.29 -1.17 -9.80
N ILE A 42 0.86 -0.76 -10.33
CA ILE A 42 1.07 0.57 -10.90
C ILE A 42 1.16 0.46 -12.42
N ARG A 43 0.29 1.19 -13.12
CA ARG A 43 0.34 1.39 -14.57
C ARG A 43 1.14 2.66 -14.86
N LYS A 44 2.40 2.48 -15.30
CA LYS A 44 3.40 3.55 -15.39
C LYS A 44 2.99 4.66 -16.35
N ARG A 45 2.53 4.30 -17.55
CA ARG A 45 2.12 5.28 -18.59
C ARG A 45 0.87 6.07 -18.20
N GLU A 46 -0.04 5.44 -17.46
CA GLU A 46 -1.29 6.08 -17.06
C GLU A 46 -1.13 6.96 -15.81
N GLY A 47 -0.02 6.82 -15.08
CA GLY A 47 0.15 7.43 -13.77
C GLY A 47 -0.94 6.98 -12.79
N ARG A 48 -1.33 5.71 -12.87
CA ARG A 48 -2.43 5.13 -12.08
C ARG A 48 -1.97 3.93 -11.27
N PHE A 49 -2.64 3.70 -10.15
CA PHE A 49 -2.47 2.46 -9.39
C PHE A 49 -3.82 1.85 -9.00
N ASP A 50 -3.82 0.53 -8.89
CA ASP A 50 -4.89 -0.26 -8.29
C ASP A 50 -4.35 -1.02 -7.07
N PHE A 51 -5.20 -1.21 -6.08
CA PHE A 51 -4.88 -2.01 -4.90
C PHE A 51 -5.89 -3.13 -4.72
N GLU A 52 -5.40 -4.35 -4.68
CA GLU A 52 -6.16 -5.57 -4.41
C GLU A 52 -5.84 -6.02 -2.97
N PRO A 53 -6.79 -5.96 -2.02
CA PRO A 53 -6.56 -6.46 -0.67
C PRO A 53 -6.41 -7.99 -0.69
N LEU A 54 -5.57 -8.54 0.19
CA LEU A 54 -5.37 -9.98 0.35
C LEU A 54 -5.61 -10.40 1.82
N ASN A 55 -5.84 -11.69 2.05
CA ASN A 55 -6.02 -12.26 3.38
C ASN A 55 -7.13 -11.53 4.17
N GLU A 56 -6.91 -11.25 5.46
CA GLU A 56 -7.86 -10.57 6.34
C GLU A 56 -8.35 -9.23 5.77
N TRP A 57 -7.52 -8.52 5.00
CA TRP A 57 -7.93 -7.28 4.35
C TRP A 57 -8.98 -7.49 3.25
N ALA A 58 -8.92 -8.63 2.56
CA ALA A 58 -9.90 -8.97 1.54
C ALA A 58 -11.27 -9.25 2.18
N GLU A 59 -11.29 -9.92 3.34
CA GLU A 59 -12.51 -10.22 4.10
C GLU A 59 -13.20 -8.94 4.60
N VAL A 60 -12.42 -7.94 5.02
CA VAL A 60 -12.93 -6.65 5.50
C VAL A 60 -13.31 -5.70 4.35
N GLY A 61 -12.93 -6.02 3.11
CA GLY A 61 -13.25 -5.20 1.93
C GLY A 61 -12.48 -3.89 1.88
N ILE A 62 -11.20 -3.90 2.27
CA ILE A 62 -10.38 -2.68 2.28
C ILE A 62 -10.09 -2.19 0.86
N THR A 63 -10.40 -0.92 0.60
CA THR A 63 -10.16 -0.28 -0.70
C THR A 63 -9.23 0.92 -0.55
N ILE A 64 -8.41 1.15 -1.58
CA ILE A 64 -7.52 2.32 -1.66
C ILE A 64 -7.77 2.99 -3.00
N SER A 65 -8.29 4.21 -2.96
CA SER A 65 -8.52 5.02 -4.15
C SER A 65 -7.41 6.03 -4.34
N GLN A 66 -6.93 6.15 -5.57
CA GLN A 66 -5.99 7.20 -5.95
C GLN A 66 -6.57 8.61 -5.72
N GLN A 67 -7.88 8.77 -5.94
CA GLN A 67 -8.61 10.04 -5.79
C GLN A 67 -9.02 10.35 -4.34
N ASP A 68 -8.70 9.47 -3.39
CA ASP A 68 -8.98 9.74 -1.98
C ASP A 68 -8.09 10.88 -1.48
N ASN A 69 -8.68 12.07 -1.36
CA ASN A 69 -7.99 13.31 -0.98
C ASN A 69 -8.11 13.63 0.51
N ARG A 70 -8.68 12.72 1.31
CA ARG A 70 -8.85 12.93 2.76
C ARG A 70 -7.48 13.14 3.41
N SER A 71 -7.37 14.18 4.21
CA SER A 71 -6.18 14.48 5.00
C SER A 71 -5.94 13.40 6.07
N LEU A 72 -4.70 13.30 6.57
CA LEU A 72 -4.36 12.44 7.71
C LEU A 72 -5.26 12.69 8.93
N ARG A 73 -5.79 13.91 9.10
CA ARG A 73 -6.71 14.26 10.17
C ARG A 73 -8.10 13.69 9.95
N GLU A 74 -8.65 13.86 8.75
CA GLU A 74 -9.95 13.27 8.35
C GLU A 74 -9.91 11.74 8.36
N LEU A 75 -8.74 11.17 8.04
CA LEU A 75 -8.47 9.75 8.14
C LEU A 75 -8.32 9.32 9.62
N ALA A 76 -7.64 10.08 10.47
CA ALA A 76 -7.50 9.75 11.90
C ALA A 76 -8.82 9.83 12.67
N ASP A 77 -9.74 10.70 12.24
CA ASP A 77 -11.09 10.80 12.80
C ASP A 77 -12.00 9.65 12.32
N ALA A 78 -11.62 8.94 11.26
CA ALA A 78 -12.27 7.68 10.89
C ALA A 78 -11.89 6.62 11.92
N SER A 79 -12.89 6.02 12.57
CA SER A 79 -12.74 4.91 13.52
C SER A 79 -12.28 3.60 12.86
N GLU A 80 -11.60 3.67 11.71
CA GLU A 80 -11.09 2.54 10.95
C GLU A 80 -9.68 2.18 11.42
N PRO A 81 -9.45 0.97 11.96
CA PRO A 81 -8.14 0.56 12.46
C PRO A 81 -7.04 0.65 11.38
N TRP A 82 -7.39 0.44 10.11
CA TRP A 82 -6.47 0.23 8.98
C TRP A 82 -6.06 1.52 8.26
N ILE A 83 -6.57 2.67 8.69
CA ILE A 83 -6.49 3.92 7.95
C ILE A 83 -5.05 4.38 7.68
N ARG A 84 -4.13 4.09 8.61
CA ARG A 84 -2.70 4.44 8.48
C ARG A 84 -2.01 3.67 7.35
N TRP A 85 -2.32 2.39 7.20
CA TRP A 85 -1.77 1.56 6.13
C TRP A 85 -2.34 1.99 4.78
N ARG A 86 -3.66 2.26 4.69
CA ARG A 86 -4.30 2.79 3.46
C ARG A 86 -3.62 4.07 2.98
N TYR A 87 -3.41 5.02 3.89
CA TYR A 87 -2.73 6.27 3.59
C TYR A 87 -1.30 6.04 3.10
N ARG A 88 -0.55 5.19 3.79
CA ARG A 88 0.85 4.95 3.49
C ARG A 88 1.04 4.24 2.14
N ILE A 89 0.21 3.24 1.82
CA ILE A 89 0.22 2.57 0.51
C ILE A 89 -0.07 3.58 -0.60
N ARG A 90 -1.09 4.43 -0.44
CA ARG A 90 -1.38 5.50 -1.41
C ARG A 90 -0.21 6.45 -1.59
N ALA A 91 0.35 6.95 -0.49
CA ALA A 91 1.48 7.88 -0.54
C ALA A 91 2.68 7.28 -1.26
N TRP A 92 2.97 6.00 -1.02
CA TRP A 92 4.04 5.27 -1.70
C TRP A 92 3.76 5.06 -3.18
N ALA A 93 2.55 4.63 -3.54
CA ALA A 93 2.17 4.46 -4.94
C ALA A 93 2.31 5.77 -5.73
N MET A 94 1.81 6.88 -5.17
CA MET A 94 1.93 8.20 -5.77
C MET A 94 3.40 8.63 -5.90
N HIS A 95 4.22 8.41 -4.86
CA HIS A 95 5.64 8.74 -4.91
C HIS A 95 6.40 7.95 -5.99
N LEU A 96 6.16 6.64 -6.10
CA LEU A 96 6.77 5.79 -7.13
C LEU A 96 6.37 6.25 -8.54
N ILE A 97 5.09 6.62 -8.72
CA ILE A 97 4.58 7.20 -9.98
C ILE A 97 5.30 8.52 -10.30
N GLU A 98 5.38 9.44 -9.33
CA GLU A 98 5.98 10.77 -9.50
C GLU A 98 7.48 10.70 -9.81
N GLN A 99 8.21 9.79 -9.17
CA GLN A 99 9.65 9.63 -9.39
C GLN A 99 10.00 8.79 -10.62
N HIS A 100 9.01 8.10 -11.20
CA HIS A 100 9.23 7.08 -12.25
C HIS A 100 10.32 6.06 -11.88
N HIS A 101 10.47 5.77 -10.58
CA HIS A 101 11.48 4.87 -10.04
C HIS A 101 10.80 3.74 -9.27
N PHE A 102 11.10 2.50 -9.64
CA PHE A 102 10.39 1.31 -9.17
C PHE A 102 11.38 0.25 -8.62
N PRO A 103 11.86 0.43 -7.36
CA PRO A 103 12.87 -0.43 -6.76
C PRO A 103 12.34 -1.84 -6.46
N GLU A 104 13.22 -2.77 -6.10
CA GLU A 104 12.82 -4.14 -5.70
C GLU A 104 12.08 -4.17 -4.36
N THR A 105 12.46 -3.28 -3.44
CA THR A 105 11.84 -3.14 -2.12
C THR A 105 11.62 -1.66 -1.80
N TYR A 106 10.50 -1.31 -1.15
CA TYR A 106 10.19 0.07 -0.78
C TYR A 106 9.42 0.17 0.55
N PRO A 107 9.83 1.01 1.52
CA PRO A 107 11.02 1.84 1.51
C PRO A 107 12.28 0.96 1.47
N SER A 108 13.31 1.43 0.77
CA SER A 108 14.65 0.82 0.74
C SER A 108 15.61 1.60 1.63
#